data_AF-A0AAD4C1I5-F1
#
_entry.id   AF-A0AAD4C1I5-F1
#
_cell.length_a   1.000
_cell.length_b   1.000
_cell.length_c   1.000
_cell.angle_alpha   90.00
_cell.angle_beta   90.00
_cell.angle_gamma   90.00
#
_symmetry.space_group_name_H-M   'P 1'
#
loop_
_entity.id
_entity.type
_entity.pdbx_description
1 polymer ?
#
loop_
_entity_poly.entity_id
_entity_poly.type
_entity_poly.pdbx_seq_one_letter_code
_entity_poly.pdbx_strand_id
1 'polypeptide(L)'
;FTKHVALPEELSWIKHMIIELWIDQEGFRAVRSCMQLMGYSPRTRSLHPYEPAEDVRSGVTAGLAEFMPTKRETFTFHYATLDSPPTLRMVSVAGDESRDYIS
;
A
#
# COMPACT_ATOMS: atom_id res chain seq x y z
N PHE A 1 -18.13 -9.48 -3.10
CA PHE A 1 -17.53 -9.85 -4.41
C PHE A 1 -16.03 -9.59 -4.34
N THR A 2 -15.22 -10.63 -4.17
CA THR A 2 -13.76 -10.50 -4.28
C THR A 2 -13.41 -10.55 -5.76
N LYS A 3 -13.06 -9.41 -6.34
CA LYS A 3 -12.61 -9.33 -7.74
C LYS A 3 -11.23 -9.99 -7.80
N HIS A 4 -11.10 -11.10 -8.51
CA HIS A 4 -9.79 -11.70 -8.75
C HIS A 4 -8.96 -10.75 -9.61
N VAL A 5 -7.84 -10.28 -9.07
CA VAL A 5 -6.87 -9.44 -9.79
C VAL A 5 -6.06 -10.34 -10.71
N ALA A 6 -6.10 -10.06 -12.01
CA ALA A 6 -5.27 -10.76 -12.99
C ALA A 6 -3.82 -10.26 -12.85
N LEU A 7 -2.93 -11.15 -12.42
CA LEU A 7 -1.51 -10.89 -12.23
C LEU A 7 -0.71 -11.81 -13.15
N PRO A 8 0.43 -11.34 -13.70
CA PRO A 8 1.48 -12.22 -14.20
C PRO A 8 1.91 -13.22 -13.11
N GLU A 9 2.33 -14.42 -13.52
CA GLU A 9 2.74 -15.48 -12.59
C GLU A 9 3.92 -15.06 -11.72
N GLU A 10 4.85 -14.31 -12.30
CA GLU A 10 6.03 -13.74 -11.65
C GLU A 10 5.68 -12.74 -10.54
N LEU A 11 4.48 -12.16 -10.60
CA LEU A 11 3.94 -11.25 -9.58
C LEU A 11 2.96 -11.94 -8.63
N SER A 12 2.78 -13.25 -8.70
CA SER A 12 1.82 -13.96 -7.82
C SER A 12 2.06 -13.73 -6.31
N TRP A 13 3.30 -13.39 -5.91
CA TRP A 13 3.66 -13.07 -4.54
C TRP A 13 2.95 -11.83 -3.97
N ILE A 14 2.57 -10.84 -4.80
CA ILE A 14 1.88 -9.63 -4.30
C ILE A 14 0.40 -9.89 -3.96
N LYS A 15 -0.17 -11.01 -4.43
CA LYS A 15 -1.61 -11.30 -4.35
C LYS A 15 -2.16 -11.27 -2.93
N HIS A 16 -1.37 -11.72 -1.96
CA HIS A 16 -1.76 -11.82 -0.56
C HIS A 16 -1.09 -10.77 0.32
N MET A 17 -0.42 -9.79 -0.30
CA MET A 17 0.15 -8.68 0.46
C MET A 17 -0.94 -7.82 1.06
N ILE A 18 -0.72 -7.47 2.33
CA ILE A 18 -1.51 -6.49 3.05
C ILE A 18 -0.57 -5.33 3.34
N ILE A 19 -0.96 -4.14 2.92
CA ILE A 19 -0.30 -2.90 3.31
C ILE A 19 -1.10 -2.34 4.47
N GLU A 20 -0.46 -2.03 5.59
CA GLU A 20 -1.12 -1.40 6.73
C GLU A 20 -0.59 0.00 6.95
N LEU A 21 -1.52 0.95 7.00
CA LEU A 21 -1.22 2.34 7.35
C LEU A 21 -1.51 2.55 8.84
N TRP A 22 -0.47 2.93 9.58
CA TRP A 22 -0.56 3.21 11.00
C TRP A 22 -0.61 4.72 11.19
N ILE A 23 -1.78 5.21 11.57
CA ILE A 23 -2.00 6.63 11.81
C ILE A 23 -2.22 6.80 13.30
N ASP A 24 -1.45 7.68 13.92
CA ASP A 24 -1.51 7.94 15.34
C ASP A 24 -1.73 9.42 15.64
N GLN A 25 -2.39 9.66 16.77
CA GLN A 25 -2.51 10.95 17.40
C GLN A 25 -2.04 10.79 18.85
N GLU A 26 -0.84 11.30 19.14
CA GLU A 26 -0.25 11.40 20.48
C GLU A 26 -0.08 10.07 21.25
N GLY A 27 -0.04 8.94 20.57
CA GLY A 27 0.25 7.63 21.14
C GLY A 27 -0.94 6.96 21.84
N PHE A 28 -2.14 7.54 21.82
CA PHE A 28 -3.31 6.98 22.51
C PHE A 28 -4.49 6.62 21.59
N ARG A 29 -4.43 6.96 20.30
CA ARG A 29 -5.47 6.64 19.28
C ARG A 29 -4.85 6.22 17.96
N ALA A 30 -3.98 5.22 18.00
CA ALA A 30 -3.49 4.58 16.79
C ALA A 30 -4.63 3.85 16.06
N VAL A 31 -4.79 4.14 14.77
CA VAL A 31 -5.65 3.39 13.86
C VAL A 31 -4.79 2.69 12.82
N ARG A 32 -5.24 1.50 12.42
CA ARG A 32 -4.58 0.67 11.42
C ARG A 32 -5.55 0.44 10.28
N SER A 33 -5.26 1.00 9.11
CA SER A 33 -6.06 0.77 7.90
C SER A 33 -5.36 -0.25 7.03
N CYS A 34 -6.03 -1.37 6.77
CA CYS A 34 -5.50 -2.47 5.96
C CYS A 34 -5.94 -2.31 4.50
N MET A 35 -4.98 -2.36 3.59
CA MET A 35 -5.19 -2.29 2.15
C MET A 35 -4.81 -3.61 1.51
N GLN A 36 -5.66 -4.10 0.62
CA GLN A 36 -5.44 -5.31 -0.15
C GLN A 36 -5.33 -4.98 -1.63
N LEU A 37 -4.71 -5.88 -2.38
CA LEU A 37 -4.60 -5.75 -3.82
C LEU A 37 -6.00 -5.79 -4.47
N MET A 38 -6.34 -4.74 -5.20
CA MET A 38 -7.62 -4.58 -5.90
C MET A 38 -7.46 -4.46 -7.42
N GLY A 39 -6.26 -4.13 -7.90
CA GLY A 39 -5.99 -3.93 -9.31
C GLY A 39 -4.52 -4.13 -9.67
N TYR A 40 -4.28 -4.51 -10.92
CA TYR A 40 -2.97 -4.50 -11.52
C TYR A 40 -3.08 -4.00 -12.96
N SER A 41 -2.20 -3.08 -13.34
CA SER A 41 -2.06 -2.60 -14.70
C SER A 41 -0.62 -2.86 -15.18
N PRO A 42 -0.43 -3.64 -16.26
CA PRO A 42 0.90 -3.81 -16.86
C PRO A 42 1.40 -2.54 -17.54
N ARG A 43 0.50 -1.59 -17.85
CA ARG A 43 0.87 -0.27 -18.36
C ARG A 43 1.09 0.66 -17.18
N THR A 44 2.30 1.21 -17.07
CA THR A 44 2.57 2.21 -16.03
C THR A 44 1.86 3.52 -16.38
N ARG A 45 1.29 4.18 -15.37
CA ARG A 45 1.10 5.64 -15.38
C ARG A 45 2.27 6.31 -14.65
N SER A 46 3.46 5.72 -14.75
CA SER A 46 4.66 6.23 -14.09
C SER A 46 4.96 7.62 -14.65
N LEU A 47 5.23 8.58 -13.77
CA LEU A 47 5.67 9.93 -14.13
C LEU A 47 7.14 9.98 -14.60
N HIS A 48 7.81 8.82 -14.69
CA HIS A 48 9.20 8.72 -15.15
C HIS A 48 9.34 7.62 -16.22
N PRO A 49 10.08 7.85 -17.32
CA PRO A 49 10.36 6.80 -18.29
C PRO A 49 11.19 5.71 -17.60
N TYR A 50 10.63 4.50 -17.54
CA TYR A 50 11.41 3.32 -17.19
C TYR A 50 12.09 2.88 -18.48
N GLU A 51 13.41 3.04 -18.57
CA GLU A 51 14.17 2.44 -19.66
C GLU A 51 13.99 0.92 -19.57
N PRO A 52 13.70 0.22 -20.68
CA PRO A 52 13.60 -1.23 -20.66
C PRO A 52 14.97 -1.79 -20.29
N ALA A 53 15.08 -2.40 -19.10
CA ALA A 53 16.26 -3.16 -18.73
C ALA A 53 16.46 -4.28 -19.77
N GLU A 54 17.66 -4.35 -20.35
CA GLU A 54 18.02 -5.27 -21.45
C GLU A 54 17.96 -6.77 -21.08
N ASP A 55 17.67 -7.10 -19.82
CA ASP A 55 17.53 -8.48 -19.33
C ASP A 55 16.08 -8.98 -19.43
N VAL A 56 15.68 -9.32 -20.66
CA VAL A 56 14.37 -9.94 -21.00
C VAL A 56 14.35 -11.43 -20.61
N ARG A 57 14.57 -11.72 -19.32
CA ARG A 57 14.31 -13.06 -18.76
C ARG A 57 12.99 -13.13 -17.98
N SER A 58 12.46 -11.97 -17.58
CA SER A 58 11.14 -11.83 -16.96
C SER A 58 10.29 -10.95 -17.87
N GLY A 59 9.16 -11.48 -18.34
CA GLY A 59 8.24 -10.75 -19.25
C GLY A 59 7.57 -9.52 -18.62
N VAL A 60 7.83 -9.24 -17.34
CA VAL A 60 7.29 -8.11 -16.59
C VAL A 60 8.41 -7.14 -16.22
N THR A 61 8.56 -6.08 -17.01
CA THR A 61 9.55 -5.02 -16.78
C THR A 61 8.99 -3.87 -15.95
N ALA A 62 7.67 -3.70 -15.92
CA ALA A 62 6.99 -2.65 -15.17
C ALA A 62 5.52 -2.97 -14.91
N GLY A 63 4.88 -2.22 -14.01
CA GLY A 63 3.45 -2.31 -13.73
C GLY A 63 3.02 -1.43 -12.57
N LEU A 64 1.71 -1.27 -12.41
CA LEU A 64 1.08 -0.59 -11.27
C LEU A 64 0.22 -1.59 -10.51
N ALA A 65 0.54 -1.83 -9.24
CA ALA A 65 -0.31 -2.57 -8.33
C ALA A 65 -1.14 -1.58 -7.49
N GLU A 66 -2.46 -1.73 -7.50
CA GLU A 66 -3.39 -0.86 -6.79
C GLU A 66 -3.86 -1.56 -5.52
N PHE A 67 -3.49 -1.01 -4.37
CA PHE A 67 -3.94 -1.45 -3.05
C PHE A 67 -5.00 -0.48 -2.55
N MET A 68 -6.13 -1.01 -2.05
CA MET A 68 -7.21 -0.19 -1.49
C MET A 68 -7.78 -0.81 -0.22
N PRO A 69 -8.41 0.00 0.65
CA PRO A 69 -9.21 -0.51 1.75
C PRO A 69 -10.31 -1.46 1.24
N THR A 70 -10.49 -2.60 1.91
CA THR A 70 -11.54 -3.57 1.56
C THR A 70 -12.94 -3.09 1.91
N LYS A 71 -13.02 -2.13 2.83
CA LYS A 71 -14.23 -1.46 3.29
C LYS A 71 -13.95 0.03 3.42
N ARG A 72 -14.99 0.84 3.34
CA ARG A 72 -14.88 2.26 3.68
C ARG A 72 -14.65 2.37 5.18
N GLU A 73 -13.53 2.97 5.56
CA GLU A 73 -13.17 3.22 6.96
C GLU A 73 -13.32 4.71 7.27
N THR A 74 -13.68 5.01 8.51
CA THR A 74 -13.77 6.38 9.01
C THR A 74 -13.22 6.38 10.41
N PHE A 75 -12.25 7.26 10.66
CA PHE A 75 -11.57 7.38 11.93
C PHE A 75 -11.84 8.76 12.50
N THR A 76 -12.17 8.82 13.78
CA THR A 76 -12.40 10.08 14.50
C THR A 76 -11.22 10.35 15.41
N PHE A 77 -10.56 11.46 15.13
CA PHE A 77 -9.45 11.99 15.92
C PHE A 77 -9.95 13.14 16.77
N HIS A 78 -9.31 13.36 17.92
CA HIS A 78 -9.63 14.51 18.75
C HIS A 78 -9.11 15.79 18.10
N TYR A 79 -9.78 16.88 18.39
CA TYR A 79 -9.38 18.20 17.92
C TYR A 79 -9.49 19.18 19.08
N ALA A 80 -8.39 19.35 19.82
CA ALA A 80 -8.19 20.48 20.72
C ALA A 80 -7.04 21.37 20.19
N THR A 81 -7.01 22.62 20.64
CA THR A 81 -6.04 23.65 20.20
C THR A 81 -4.57 23.28 20.43
N LEU A 82 -4.29 22.34 21.33
CA LEU A 82 -2.95 21.86 21.65
C LEU A 82 -2.68 20.45 21.12
N ASP A 83 -3.68 19.79 20.51
CA ASP A 83 -3.52 18.44 20.00
C ASP A 83 -2.74 18.45 18.68
N SER A 84 -1.79 17.54 18.54
CA SER A 84 -1.11 17.29 17.28
C SER A 84 -2.06 16.70 16.23
N PRO A 85 -1.85 16.98 14.93
CA PRO A 85 -2.66 16.37 13.88
C PRO A 85 -2.40 14.86 13.79
N PRO A 86 -3.39 14.08 13.34
CA PRO A 86 -3.19 12.66 13.01
C PRO A 86 -2.03 12.51 12.03
N THR A 87 -1.05 11.72 12.43
CA THR A 87 0.20 11.57 11.69
C THR A 87 0.34 10.12 11.25
N LEU A 88 0.65 9.89 9.98
CA LEU A 88 1.06 8.57 9.51
C LEU A 88 2.43 8.25 10.13
N ARG A 89 2.46 7.25 11.02
CA ARG A 89 3.65 6.88 11.79
C ARG A 89 4.42 5.71 11.22
N MET A 90 3.71 4.78 10.59
CA MET A 90 4.34 3.60 10.00
C MET A 90 3.53 3.12 8.80
N VAL A 91 4.24 2.61 7.81
CA VAL A 91 3.68 1.74 6.78
C VAL A 91 4.33 0.38 6.93
N SER A 92 3.54 -0.66 7.22
CA SER A 92 4.02 -2.04 7.24
C SER A 92 3.49 -2.82 6.04
N VAL A 93 4.23 -3.84 5.63
CA VAL A 93 3.90 -4.69 4.48
C VAL A 93 3.95 -6.14 4.90
N ALA A 94 2.92 -6.90 4.53
CA ALA A 94 2.82 -8.34 4.82
C ALA A 94 2.94 -8.69 6.32
N GLY A 95 2.51 -7.79 7.20
CA GLY A 95 2.61 -7.97 8.65
C GLY A 95 4.02 -7.83 9.22
N ASP A 96 5.00 -7.42 8.41
CA ASP A 96 6.35 -7.11 8.87
C ASP A 96 6.40 -5.69 9.43
N GLU A 97 6.35 -5.57 10.75
CA GLU A 97 6.51 -4.31 11.50
C GLU A 97 8.00 -3.95 11.73
N SER A 98 8.95 -4.81 11.34
CA SER A 98 10.39 -4.53 11.52
C SER A 98 10.93 -3.50 10.53
N ARG A 99 10.17 -3.20 9.49
CA ARG A 99 10.50 -2.24 8.43
C ARG A 99 9.43 -1.17 8.39
N ASP A 100 9.82 0.05 8.69
CA ASP A 100 9.01 1.22 8.43
C ASP A 100 9.39 1.82 7.07
N TYR A 101 8.39 2.03 6.23
CA TYR A 101 8.56 2.57 4.87
C TYR A 101 8.24 4.07 4.78
N ILE A 102 8.17 4.77 5.91
CA ILE A 102 8.06 6.24 5.98
C ILE A 102 9.46 6.85 6.06
N SER A 103 9.73 7.85 5.23
CA SER A 103 11.00 8.59 5.16
C SER A 103 10.96 9.91 5.90
#